data_AF-A0A7Z9TSP8-F1
#
_entry.id   AF-A0A7Z9TSP8-F1
#
_cell.length_a   1.000
_cell.length_b   1.000
_cell.length_c   1.000
_cell.angle_alpha   90.00
_cell.angle_beta   90.00
_cell.angle_gamma   90.00
#
_symmetry.space_group_name_H-M   'P 1'
#
loop_
_entity.id
_entity.type
_entity.pdbx_description
1 polymer ?
#
loop_
_entity_poly.entity_id
_entity_poly.type
_entity_poly.pdbx_seq_one_letter_code
_entity_poly.pdbx_strand_id
1 'polypeptide(L)' 'QKTQETGFAHYWSRSRNALWKKGESSGHFQQIVEVLVDCDEDTLLYKVHQTGPACHTGAPTCFFRELKKTKVK' A
#
# COMPACT_ATOMS: atom_id res chain seq x y z
N GLN A 1 -12.77 -2.46 -8.09
CA GLN A 1 -14.08 -1.89 -7.72
C GLN A 1 -14.01 -1.15 -6.38
N LYS A 2 -13.82 -1.82 -5.23
CA LYS A 2 -13.80 -1.17 -3.89
C LYS A 2 -12.84 0.01 -3.71
N THR A 3 -11.64 -0.04 -4.28
CA THR A 3 -10.71 1.11 -4.26
C THR A 3 -11.31 2.35 -4.92
N GLN A 4 -11.99 2.19 -6.06
CA GLN A 4 -12.65 3.30 -6.78
C GLN A 4 -13.88 3.81 -6.00
N GLU A 5 -14.68 2.91 -5.45
CA GLU A 5 -15.89 3.26 -4.67
C GLU A 5 -15.57 4.07 -3.41
N THR A 6 -14.49 3.73 -2.72
CA THR A 6 -14.17 4.31 -1.41
C THR A 6 -13.16 5.44 -1.46
N GLY A 7 -12.38 5.56 -2.54
CA GLY A 7 -11.24 6.47 -2.61
C GLY A 7 -10.06 6.05 -1.72
N PHE A 8 -10.04 4.83 -1.18
CA PHE A 8 -8.95 4.30 -0.35
C PHE A 8 -8.37 3.02 -0.93
N ALA A 9 -7.06 2.81 -0.73
CA ALA A 9 -6.40 1.60 -1.21
C ALA A 9 -6.97 0.34 -0.54
N HIS A 10 -7.54 -0.53 -1.36
CA HIS A 10 -7.92 -1.90 -0.98
C HIS A 10 -7.01 -2.88 -1.71
N TYR A 11 -6.59 -3.91 -0.98
CA TYR A 11 -5.75 -4.99 -1.48
C TYR A 11 -6.41 -6.34 -1.19
N TRP A 12 -6.05 -7.36 -1.97
CA TRP A 12 -6.37 -8.74 -1.62
C TRP A 12 -5.26 -9.30 -0.73
N SER A 13 -5.59 -9.61 0.53
CA SER A 13 -4.66 -10.27 1.43
C SER A 13 -4.66 -11.78 1.16
N ARG A 14 -3.58 -12.29 0.56
CA ARG A 14 -3.44 -13.71 0.24
C ARG A 14 -3.47 -14.61 1.48
N SER A 15 -2.88 -14.17 2.59
CA SER A 15 -2.85 -14.96 3.84
C SER A 15 -4.20 -14.97 4.56
N ARG A 16 -4.99 -13.90 4.44
CA ARG A 16 -6.34 -13.81 5.01
C ARG A 16 -7.41 -14.33 4.06
N ASN A 17 -7.05 -14.57 2.80
CA ASN A 17 -7.96 -14.91 1.71
C ASN A 17 -9.18 -13.98 1.64
N ALA A 18 -8.93 -12.67 1.79
CA ALA A 18 -9.97 -11.67 1.93
C ALA A 18 -9.54 -10.30 1.38
N LEU A 19 -10.53 -9.51 0.99
CA LEU A 19 -10.34 -8.11 0.67
C LEU A 19 -10.04 -7.33 1.95
N TRP A 20 -9.08 -6.41 1.88
CA TRP A 20 -8.62 -5.64 3.03
C TRP A 20 -8.38 -4.18 2.65
N LYS A 21 -8.93 -3.26 3.46
CA LYS A 21 -8.66 -1.82 3.34
C LYS A 21 -7.35 -1.49 4.07
N LYS A 22 -6.36 -0.94 3.37
CA LYS A 22 -5.08 -0.58 4.00
C LYS A 22 -5.33 0.42 5.13
N GLY A 23 -4.91 0.04 6.34
CA GLY A 23 -5.07 0.86 7.54
C GLY A 23 -6.31 0.54 8.37
N GLU A 24 -7.16 -0.41 7.98
CA GLU A 24 -8.40 -0.74 8.70
C GLU A 24 -8.20 -1.06 10.20
N SER A 25 -7.10 -1.72 10.56
CA SER A 25 -6.77 -2.02 11.97
C SER A 25 -5.88 -0.98 12.64
N SER A 26 -5.11 -0.19 11.89
CA SER A 26 -4.08 0.71 12.43
C SER A 26 -4.41 2.20 12.33
N GLY A 27 -5.46 2.57 11.59
CA GLY A 27 -5.75 3.95 11.19
C GLY A 27 -4.80 4.52 10.11
N HIS A 28 -3.82 3.74 9.63
CA HIS A 28 -2.82 4.22 8.67
C HIS A 28 -3.29 4.03 7.23
N PHE A 29 -4.25 4.85 6.84
CA PHE A 29 -4.93 4.80 5.55
C PHE A 29 -4.08 5.31 4.38
N GLN A 30 -4.49 4.90 3.18
CA GLN A 30 -3.97 5.39 1.91
C GLN A 30 -5.13 5.92 1.09
N GLN A 31 -5.28 7.25 1.05
CA GLN A 31 -6.28 7.91 0.22
C GLN A 31 -5.74 8.04 -1.20
N ILE A 32 -6.48 7.53 -2.18
CA ILE A 32 -6.09 7.55 -3.59
C ILE A 32 -6.17 8.97 -4.13
N VAL A 33 -5.11 9.41 -4.79
CA VAL A 33 -5.05 10.68 -5.54
C VAL A 33 -5.15 10.39 -7.03
N GLU A 34 -4.40 9.39 -7.51
CA GLU A 34 -4.35 9.00 -8.91
C GLU A 34 -4.08 7.50 -9.01
N VAL A 35 -4.66 6.86 -10.02
CA VAL A 35 -4.41 5.47 -10.39
C VAL A 35 -3.87 5.45 -11.82
N LEU A 36 -2.64 4.98 -11.98
CA LEU A 36 -2.00 4.77 -13.27
C LEU A 36 -1.97 3.27 -13.57
N VAL A 37 -2.06 2.93 -14.85
CA VAL A 37 -1.96 1.55 -15.37
C VAL A 37 -0.67 1.47 -16.20
N ASP A 38 0.02 0.34 -16.14
CA ASP A 38 1.18 0.07 -16.98
C ASP A 38 0.81 -0.29 -18.43
N CYS A 39 1.80 -0.62 -19.27
CA CYS A 39 1.63 -0.69 -20.72
C CYS A 39 0.92 -1.96 -21.22
N ASP A 40 0.98 -3.04 -20.45
CA ASP A 40 0.31 -4.32 -20.70
C ASP A 40 -0.84 -4.61 -19.73
N GLU A 41 -1.22 -3.61 -18.93
CA GLU A 41 -2.41 -3.58 -18.09
C GLU A 41 -2.45 -4.64 -16.98
N ASP A 42 -1.28 -5.08 -16.51
CA ASP A 42 -1.17 -6.08 -15.44
C ASP A 42 -0.75 -5.49 -14.09
N THR A 43 -0.28 -4.23 -14.07
CA THR A 43 0.18 -3.54 -12.87
C THR A 43 -0.46 -2.16 -12.73
N LEU A 44 -0.79 -1.81 -11.48
CA LEU A 44 -1.32 -0.49 -11.12
C LEU A 44 -0.32 0.25 -10.24
N LEU A 45 -0.16 1.56 -10.51
CA LEU A 45 0.54 2.48 -9.63
C LEU A 45 -0.46 3.43 -8.96
N TYR A 46 -0.56 3.34 -7.63
CA TYR A 46 -1.36 4.26 -6.83
C TYR A 46 -0.50 5.41 -6.31
N LYS A 47 -0.85 6.64 -6.68
CA LYS A 47 -0.40 7.82 -5.97
C LYS A 47 -1.37 8.11 -4.84
N VAL A 48 -0.86 8.25 -3.62
CA VAL A 48 -1.69 8.30 -2.42
C VAL A 48 -1.26 9.40 -1.46
N HIS A 49 -2.22 9.95 -0.72
CA HIS A 49 -1.96 10.60 0.55
C HIS A 49 -1.93 9.53 1.65
N GLN A 50 -0.77 9.36 2.28
CA GLN A 50 -0.55 8.37 3.33
C GLN A 50 -0.81 9.00 4.71
N THR A 51 -1.71 8.40 5.49
CA THR A 51 -1.91 8.73 6.90
C THR A 51 -1.05 7.82 7.76
N GLY A 52 -0.23 8.37 8.66
CA GLY A 52 0.70 7.60 9.50
C GLY A 52 1.75 6.81 8.69
N PRO A 53 2.59 5.97 9.32
CA PRO A 53 3.57 5.16 8.60
C PRO A 53 2.90 4.04 7.78
N ALA A 54 3.38 3.83 6.55
CA ALA A 54 2.86 2.76 5.69
C ALA A 54 3.24 1.37 6.21
N CYS A 55 4.41 1.25 6.84
CA CYS A 55 4.97 -0.01 7.33
C CYS A 55 4.51 -0.34 8.75
N HIS A 56 4.31 -1.63 9.02
CA HIS A 56 3.95 -2.14 10.35
C HIS A 56 5.07 -1.98 11.40
N THR A 57 6.29 -1.64 10.98
CA THR A 57 7.43 -1.38 11.87
C THR A 57 7.47 0.06 12.40
N GLY A 58 6.60 0.94 11.89
CA GLY A 58 6.65 2.38 12.16
C GLY A 58 7.49 3.17 11.14
N ALA A 59 8.22 2.50 10.24
CA ALA A 59 8.91 3.18 9.14
C ALA A 59 7.92 3.79 8.11
N PRO A 60 8.25 4.94 7.49
CA PRO A 60 7.35 5.60 6.54
C PRO A 60 7.08 4.75 5.29
N THR A 61 8.06 3.96 4.84
CA THR A 61 7.97 3.01 3.73
C THR A 61 8.44 1.64 4.18
N CYS A 62 8.00 0.56 3.52
CA CYS A 62 8.56 -0.77 3.71
C CYS A 62 10.01 -0.87 3.18
N PHE A 63 10.36 -0.04 2.20
CA PHE A 63 11.68 -0.02 1.56
C PHE A 63 12.65 0.93 2.29
N PHE A 64 12.76 0.78 3.61
CA PHE A 64 13.60 1.66 4.46
C PHE A 64 15.01 1.12 4.70
N ARG A 65 15.34 -0.06 4.15
CA ARG A 65 16.68 -0.67 4.27
C ARG A 65 17.41 -0.55 2.94
N GLU A 66 18.70 -0.22 3.02
CA GLU A 66 19.57 -0.15 1.86
C GLU A 66 20.49 -1.36 1.81
N LEU A 67 20.54 -2.06 0.68
CA LEU A 67 21.40 -3.24 0.48
C LEU A 67 22.87 -2.97 0.83
N LYS A 68 23.38 -1.77 0.55
CA LYS A 68 24.79 -1.39 0.82
C LYS A 68 25.07 -1.04 2.27
N LYS A 69 24.07 -0.60 3.04
CA LYS A 69 24.26 -0.04 4.39
C LYS A 69 23.66 -0.90 5.50
N THR A 70 22.80 -1.85 5.17
CA THR A 70 22.05 -2.64 6.16
C THR A 70 22.21 -4.12 5.85
N LYS A 71 22.53 -4.95 6.86
CA LYS A 71 22.40 -6.40 6.72
C LYS A 71 20.93 -6.75 6.50
N VAL A 72 20.59 -7.10 5.27
CA VAL A 72 19.29 -7.68 4.92
C VAL A 72 19.32 -9.15 5.36
N LYS A 73 18.25 -9.61 6.01
CA LYS A 73 18.09 -11.03 6.38
C LYS A 73 17.63 -11.84 5.18
#